data_AF-A0A1T1HWF1-F1
#
_entry.id   AF-A0A1T1HWF1-F1
#
_cell.length_a   1.000
_cell.length_b   1.000
_cell.length_c   1.000
_cell.angle_alpha   90.00
_cell.angle_beta   90.00
_cell.angle_gamma   90.00
#
_symmetry.space_group_name_H-M   'P 1'
#
loop_
_entity.id
_entity.type
_entity.pdbx_description
1 polymer ?
#
loop_
_entity_poly.entity_id
_entity_poly.type
_entity_poly.pdbx_seq_one_letter_code
_entity_poly.pdbx_strand_id
1 'polypeptide(L)' 'MGNPVPTLKVILILMIVVDSFWLAERLLGLLSTSLFDWMPSALISVIGIFSSVLMILFNILLVALLSRLQLKPE' A
#
# COMPACT_ATOMS: atom_id res chain seq x y z
N MET A 1 -25.53 1.08 -0.41
CA MET A 1 -24.09 1.42 -0.26
C MET A 1 -23.34 0.15 0.07
N GLY A 2 -22.53 -0.35 -0.87
CA GLY A 2 -21.84 -1.65 -0.76
C GLY A 2 -20.90 -1.72 0.44
N ASN A 3 -20.82 -2.89 1.06
CA ASN A 3 -19.93 -3.16 2.19
C ASN A 3 -18.48 -2.74 1.82
N PRO A 4 -17.82 -1.84 2.57
CA PRO A 4 -16.46 -1.39 2.26
C PRO A 4 -15.36 -2.40 2.64
N VAL A 5 -15.71 -3.44 3.40
CA VAL A 5 -14.76 -4.46 3.92
C VAL A 5 -14.01 -5.21 2.80
N PRO A 6 -14.64 -5.67 1.70
CA PRO A 6 -13.94 -6.29 0.59
C PRO A 6 -12.94 -5.35 -0.09
N THR A 7 -13.31 -4.09 -0.29
CA THR A 7 -12.43 -3.06 -0.89
C THR A 7 -11.23 -2.77 -0.01
N LEU A 8 -11.43 -2.66 1.31
CA LEU A 8 -10.35 -2.49 2.28
C LEU A 8 -9.37 -3.66 2.21
N LYS A 9 -9.89 -4.90 2.17
CA LYS A 9 -9.06 -6.12 2.08
C LYS A 9 -8.18 -6.11 0.83
N VAL A 10 -8.72 -5.73 -0.33
CA VAL A 10 -7.97 -5.65 -1.58
C VAL A 10 -6.86 -4.61 -1.48
N ILE A 11 -7.16 -3.41 -0.98
CA ILE A 11 -6.16 -2.34 -0.81
C ILE A 11 -5.07 -2.75 0.17
N LEU A 12 -5.43 -3.45 1.25
CA LEU A 12 -4.49 -3.96 2.25
C LEU A 12 -3.54 -5.01 1.64
N ILE A 13 -4.06 -5.92 0.81
CA ILE A 13 -3.23 -6.88 0.06
C ILE A 13 -2.29 -6.16 -0.91
N LEU A 14 -2.79 -5.20 -1.68
CA LEU A 14 -1.98 -4.42 -2.63
C LEU A 14 -0.87 -3.65 -1.90
N MET A 15 -1.18 -3.08 -0.73
CA MET A 15 -0.22 -2.36 0.09
C MET A 15 0.88 -3.29 0.61
N ILE A 16 0.53 -4.50 1.08
CA ILE A 16 1.51 -5.51 1.49
C ILE A 16 2.43 -5.91 0.33
N VAL A 17 1.89 -6.10 -0.88
CA VAL A 17 2.69 -6.46 -2.06
C VAL A 17 3.67 -5.35 -2.40
N VAL A 18 3.22 -4.09 -2.42
CA VAL A 18 4.11 -2.96 -2.72
C VAL A 18 5.16 -2.76 -1.62
N ASP A 19 4.79 -2.86 -0.34
CA ASP A 19 5.74 -2.78 0.77
C ASP A 19 6.75 -3.93 0.75
N SER A 20 6.34 -5.14 0.37
CA SER A 20 7.24 -6.28 0.23
C SER A 20 8.30 -6.05 -0.85
N PHE A 21 7.96 -5.32 -1.92
CA PHE A 21 8.90 -4.93 -2.95
C PHE A 21 9.94 -3.93 -2.41
N TRP A 22 9.52 -2.91 -1.66
CA TRP A 22 10.43 -1.98 -1.00
C TRP A 22 11.30 -2.66 0.06
N LEU A 23 10.75 -3.62 0.79
CA LEU A 23 11.48 -4.41 1.77
C LEU A 23 12.53 -5.29 1.08
N ALA A 24 12.18 -5.96 -0.02
CA ALA A 24 13.11 -6.76 -0.80
C ALA A 24 14.27 -5.92 -1.34
N GLU A 25 13.99 -4.71 -1.84
CA GLU A 25 15.03 -3.79 -2.26
C GLU A 25 15.96 -3.41 -1.11
N ARG A 26 15.41 -3.08 0.07
CA ARG A 26 16.24 -2.77 1.25
C ARG A 26 17.11 -3.95 1.66
N LEU A 27 16.58 -5.18 1.60
CA LEU A 27 17.32 -6.40 1.90
C LEU A 27 18.43 -6.67 0.89
N LEU A 28 18.15 -6.46 -0.40
CA LEU A 28 19.15 -6.60 -1.46
C LEU A 28 20.23 -5.52 -1.34
N GLY A 29 19.85 -4.30 -0.96
CA GLY A 29 20.78 -3.21 -0.69
C GLY A 29 21.79 -3.54 0.42
N LEU A 30 21.40 -4.34 1.43
CA LEU A 30 22.34 -4.86 2.44
C LEU A 30 23.36 -5.84 1.84
N LEU A 31 23.00 -6.53 0.76
CA LEU A 31 23.85 -7.45 0.00
C LEU A 31 24.57 -6.73 -1.16
N SER A 32 24.64 -5.39 -1.14
CA SER A 32 25.23 -4.54 -2.20
C SER A 32 24.65 -4.79 -3.60
N THR A 33 23.43 -5.30 -3.67
CA THR A 33 22.70 -5.57 -4.91
C THR A 33 21.45 -4.69 -4.95
N SER A 34 21.04 -4.19 -6.11
CA SER A 34 19.83 -3.37 -6.22
C SER A 34 18.94 -3.87 -7.36
N LEU A 35 17.63 -3.98 -7.10
CA LEU A 35 16.63 -4.20 -8.16
C LEU A 35 16.46 -2.94 -9.00
N PHE A 36 16.76 -1.77 -8.43
CA PHE A 36 16.68 -0.50 -9.15
C PHE A 36 17.73 -0.38 -10.24
N ASP A 37 18.89 -1.03 -10.11
CA ASP A 37 19.90 -1.07 -11.17
C ASP A 37 19.41 -1.81 -12.43
N TRP A 38 18.46 -2.73 -12.26
CA TRP A 38 17.86 -3.51 -13.35
C TRP A 38 16.56 -2.91 -13.87
N MET A 39 16.05 -1.83 -13.25
CA MET A 39 14.72 -1.31 -13.53
C MET A 39 14.76 0.14 -14.03
N PRO A 40 14.01 0.48 -15.10
CA PRO A 40 13.87 1.86 -15.54
C PRO A 40 13.40 2.80 -14.43
N SER A 41 14.02 3.98 -14.33
CA SER A 41 13.66 5.02 -13.34
C SER A 41 12.19 5.44 -13.40
N ALA A 42 11.56 5.35 -14.57
CA ALA A 42 10.12 5.57 -14.75
C ALA A 42 9.27 4.56 -13.98
N LEU A 43 9.65 3.27 -13.97
CA LEU A 43 8.92 2.22 -13.23
C LEU A 43 9.05 2.41 -11.72
N ILE A 44 10.25 2.77 -11.24
CA ILE A 44 10.49 3.08 -9.83
C ILE A 44 9.60 4.25 -9.39
N SER A 45 9.54 5.30 -10.21
CA SER A 45 8.70 6.47 -9.94
C SER A 45 7.21 6.11 -9.91
N VAL A 46 6.73 5.28 -10.84
CA VAL A 46 5.34 4.80 -10.86
C VAL A 46 5.02 3.98 -9.62
N ILE A 47 5.91 3.06 -9.20
CA ILE A 47 5.73 2.26 -7.99
C ILE A 47 5.70 3.16 -6.74
N GLY A 48 6.56 4.17 -6.66
CA GLY A 48 6.56 5.14 -5.55
C GLY A 48 5.27 5.96 -5.47
N ILE A 49 4.78 6.47 -6.60
CA ILE A 49 3.51 7.20 -6.67
C ILE A 49 2.37 6.27 -6.29
N PHE A 50 2.34 5.06 -6.83
CA PHE A 50 1.31 4.05 -6.54
C PHE A 50 1.27 3.68 -5.05
N SER A 51 2.44 3.50 -4.42
CA SER A 51 2.57 3.27 -2.98
C SER A 51 1.94 4.40 -2.16
N SER A 52 2.19 5.65 -2.57
CA SER A 52 1.67 6.84 -1.89
C SER A 52 0.14 6.93 -2.02
N VAL A 53 -0.39 6.66 -3.22
CA VAL A 53 -1.84 6.64 -3.48
C VAL A 53 -2.52 5.53 -2.68
N LEU A 54 -1.96 4.32 -2.65
CA LEU A 54 -2.50 3.22 -1.85
C LEU A 54 -2.57 3.57 -0.35
N MET A 55 -1.53 4.20 0.18
CA MET A 55 -1.51 4.65 1.58
C MET A 55 -2.59 5.68 1.86
N ILE A 56 -2.82 6.64 0.95
CA ILE A 56 -3.90 7.62 1.07
C ILE A 56 -5.27 6.94 1.04
N LEU A 57 -5.50 6.07 0.05
CA LEU A 57 -6.78 5.33 -0.07
C LEU A 57 -7.04 4.46 1.15
N PHE A 58 -6.02 3.80 1.67
CA PHE A 58 -6.11 3.00 2.88
C PHE A 58 -6.52 3.86 4.09
N ASN A 59 -5.84 4.98 4.31
CA ASN A 59 -6.18 5.91 5.40
C ASN A 59 -7.60 6.47 5.28
N ILE A 60 -8.04 6.87 4.08
CA ILE A 60 -9.41 7.35 3.84
C ILE A 60 -10.44 6.26 4.17
N LEU A 61 -10.19 5.02 3.74
CA LEU A 61 -11.09 3.90 4.02
C LEU A 61 -11.11 3.55 5.50
N LEU A 62 -9.97 3.62 6.19
CA LEU A 62 -9.92 3.45 7.65
C LEU A 62 -10.74 4.53 8.36
N VAL A 63 -10.61 5.81 7.98
CA VAL A 63 -11.41 6.90 8.55
C VAL A 63 -12.91 6.66 8.31
N ALA A 64 -13.29 6.30 7.08
CA ALA A 64 -14.68 5.99 6.76
C ALA A 64 -15.23 4.79 7.55
N LEU A 65 -14.39 3.79 7.83
CA LEU A 65 -14.76 2.60 8.60
C LEU A 65 -14.80 2.90 10.10
N LEU A 66 -13.88 3.72 10.62
CA LEU A 66 -13.89 4.22 12.00
C LEU A 66 -15.15 5.04 12.29
N SER A 67 -15.54 5.95 11.38
CA SER A 67 -16.81 6.68 11.52
C SER A 67 -18.01 5.74 11.59
N ARG A 68 -17.99 4.61 10.85
CA ARG A 68 -19.07 3.61 10.91
C ARG A 68 -19.03 2.73 12.16
N LEU A 69 -17.84 2.42 12.70
CA LEU A 69 -17.68 1.67 13.94
C LEU A 69 -18.08 2.51 15.16
N GLN A 70 -17.77 3.81 15.16
CA GLN A 70 -18.18 4.74 16.23
C GLN A 70 -19.70 5.00 16.25
N LEU A 71 -20.37 4.84 15.10
CA LEU A 71 -21.83 4.99 14.97
C LEU A 71 -22.62 3.73 15.36
N LYS A 72 -21.98 2.71 15.94
CA LYS A 72 -22.69 1.60 16.58
C LYS A 72 -22.80 1.93 18.08
N PRO A 73 -23.87 2.61 18.53
CA PRO A 73 -24.19 2.60 19.95
C PRO A 73 -24.51 1.15 20.31
N GLU A 74 -24.01 0.71 21.45
CA GLU A 74 -24.59 -0.46 22.13
C GLU A 74 -26.09 -0.24 22.35
#